data_AF-A0A352RZM5-F1
#
_entry.id   AF-A0A352RZM5-F1
#
_cell.length_a   1.000
_cell.length_b   1.000
_cell.length_c   1.000
_cell.angle_alpha   90.00
_cell.angle_beta   90.00
_cell.angle_gamma   90.00
#
_symmetry.space_group_name_H-M   'P 1'
#
loop_
_entity.id
_entity.type
_entity.pdbx_description
1 polymer ?
#
loop_
_entity_poly.entity_id
_entity_poly.type
_entity_poly.pdbx_seq_one_letter_code
_entity_poly.pdbx_strand_id
1 'polypeptide(L)'
;RKAKEQGHFLSDVVSATWESLAKARVPKAYLLALLTARTDFSAVCKAKALKEDKARIQVQDRDFVRSILAGAARQCFVDEKGNHFEVESDGSSVLVTEVQSAVTSRLVGTSLAEFARRLHAGAYQKAEVYAAPQRASGRLEKRGKEAASTLSALRAMLRDRRSANAANTTNNAHAMA
;
A
#
# COMPACT_ATOMS: atom_id res chain seq x y z
N ARG A 1 -12.05 41.36 -10.79
CA ARG A 1 -12.52 41.66 -12.16
C ARG A 1 -11.85 40.75 -13.19
N LYS A 2 -10.53 40.83 -13.42
CA LYS A 2 -9.78 39.97 -14.36
C LYS A 2 -10.08 38.46 -14.35
N ALA A 3 -10.25 37.81 -13.19
CA ALA A 3 -10.59 36.39 -13.14
C ALA A 3 -11.95 36.06 -13.77
N LYS A 4 -12.95 36.91 -13.50
CA LYS A 4 -14.31 36.78 -14.05
C LYS A 4 -14.34 37.03 -15.56
N GLU A 5 -13.47 37.93 -16.06
CA GLU A 5 -13.31 38.21 -17.49
C GLU A 5 -12.70 37.04 -18.27
N GLN A 6 -11.87 36.23 -17.62
CA GLN A 6 -11.22 35.04 -18.20
C GLN A 6 -12.02 33.75 -17.97
N GLY A 7 -13.21 33.84 -17.38
CA GLY A 7 -14.06 32.67 -17.10
C GLY A 7 -13.56 31.76 -15.98
N HIS A 8 -12.61 32.21 -15.16
CA HIS A 8 -12.06 31.43 -14.04
C HIS A 8 -12.55 31.93 -12.68
N PHE A 9 -12.78 31.01 -11.74
CA PHE A 9 -12.97 31.36 -10.34
C PHE A 9 -11.62 31.63 -9.70
N LEU A 10 -11.43 32.84 -9.18
CA LEU A 10 -10.18 33.23 -8.51
C LEU A 10 -9.85 32.27 -7.35
N SER A 11 -10.87 31.82 -6.63
CA SER A 11 -10.73 30.86 -5.53
C SER A 11 -10.12 29.53 -5.99
N ASP A 12 -10.52 29.01 -7.15
CA ASP A 12 -9.98 27.75 -7.69
C ASP A 12 -8.54 27.91 -8.14
N VAL A 13 -8.22 29.04 -8.78
CA VAL A 13 -6.86 29.36 -9.21
C VAL A 13 -5.93 29.41 -8.00
N VAL A 14 -6.34 30.13 -6.95
CA VAL A 14 -5.58 30.26 -5.72
C VAL A 14 -5.45 28.91 -5.02
N SER A 15 -6.53 28.12 -4.92
CA SER A 15 -6.50 26.80 -4.27
C SER A 15 -5.61 25.79 -5.02
N ALA A 16 -5.62 25.83 -6.35
CA ALA A 16 -4.78 24.97 -7.18
C ALA A 16 -3.29 25.35 -7.10
N THR A 17 -2.97 26.64 -6.97
CA THR A 17 -1.62 27.18 -7.16
C THR A 17 -1.02 27.82 -5.90
N TRP A 18 -1.66 27.72 -4.74
CA TRP A 18 -1.23 28.38 -3.50
C TRP A 18 0.25 28.15 -3.18
N GLU A 19 0.73 26.92 -3.29
CA GLU A 19 2.12 26.57 -2.99
C GLU A 19 3.14 27.26 -3.90
N SER A 20 2.84 27.41 -5.20
CA SER A 20 3.73 28.10 -6.14
C SER A 20 3.58 29.61 -6.04
N LEU A 21 2.38 30.09 -5.75
CA LEU A 21 2.08 31.51 -5.56
C LEU A 21 2.74 32.07 -4.29
N ALA A 22 2.75 31.31 -3.19
CA ALA A 22 3.40 31.68 -1.94
C ALA A 22 4.92 31.79 -2.06
N LYS A 23 5.53 31.04 -2.98
CA LYS A 23 6.97 31.05 -3.26
C LYS A 23 7.37 32.07 -4.34
N ALA A 24 6.41 32.71 -4.99
CA ALA A 24 6.68 33.63 -6.08
C ALA A 24 7.28 34.94 -5.57
N ARG A 25 8.36 35.40 -6.21
CA ARG A 25 9.00 36.68 -5.91
C ARG A 25 8.05 37.87 -6.11
N VAL A 26 7.09 37.76 -7.04
CA VAL A 26 6.07 38.78 -7.32
C VAL A 26 4.69 38.11 -7.49
N PRO A 27 3.97 37.82 -6.39
CA PRO A 27 2.74 37.04 -6.41
C PRO A 27 1.64 37.63 -7.30
N LYS A 28 1.52 38.96 -7.35
CA LYS A 28 0.51 39.66 -8.16
C LYS A 28 0.74 39.46 -9.66
N ALA A 29 1.98 39.55 -10.13
CA ALA A 29 2.31 39.35 -11.55
C ALA A 29 2.13 37.88 -11.94
N TYR A 30 2.55 36.97 -11.06
CA TYR A 30 2.38 35.53 -11.24
C TYR A 30 0.89 35.12 -11.30
N LEU A 31 0.06 35.67 -10.41
CA LEU A 31 -1.39 35.45 -10.43
C LEU A 31 -2.02 35.91 -11.75
N LEU A 32 -1.61 37.06 -12.26
CA LEU A 32 -2.11 37.56 -13.54
C LEU A 32 -1.72 36.64 -14.70
N ALA A 33 -0.50 36.10 -14.70
CA ALA A 33 -0.06 35.12 -15.69
C ALA A 33 -0.85 33.80 -15.60
N LEU A 34 -1.17 33.35 -14.39
CA LEU A 34 -2.01 32.17 -14.16
C LEU A 34 -3.44 32.39 -14.65
N LEU A 35 -4.01 33.58 -14.42
CA LEU A 35 -5.36 33.92 -14.90
C LEU A 35 -5.47 34.02 -16.43
N THR A 36 -4.36 34.26 -17.13
CA THR A 36 -4.30 34.26 -18.59
C THR A 36 -3.99 32.89 -19.21
N ALA A 37 -3.63 31.90 -18.39
CA ALA A 37 -3.34 30.55 -18.86
C ALA A 37 -4.66 29.82 -19.21
N ARG A 38 -4.65 29.01 -20.26
CA ARG A 38 -5.82 28.21 -20.73
C ARG A 38 -6.17 27.02 -19.80
N THR A 39 -5.59 26.97 -18.61
CA THR A 39 -5.72 25.83 -17.70
C THR A 39 -7.06 25.90 -16.97
N ASP A 40 -7.82 24.80 -16.96
CA ASP A 40 -9.01 24.69 -16.13
C ASP A 40 -8.62 24.37 -14.67
N PHE A 41 -8.48 25.42 -13.86
CA PHE A 41 -8.14 25.29 -12.46
C PHE A 41 -9.24 24.64 -11.61
N SER A 42 -10.50 24.67 -12.05
CA SER A 42 -11.60 23.98 -11.37
C SER A 42 -11.44 22.47 -11.51
N ALA A 43 -11.05 21.98 -12.69
CA ALA A 43 -10.72 20.56 -12.91
C ALA A 43 -9.52 20.11 -12.06
N VAL A 44 -8.48 20.95 -11.96
CA VAL A 44 -7.31 20.68 -11.12
C VAL A 44 -7.69 20.59 -9.63
N CYS A 45 -8.53 21.50 -9.14
CA CYS A 45 -9.02 21.47 -7.76
C CYS A 45 -9.83 20.20 -7.47
N LYS A 46 -10.75 19.84 -8.37
CA LYS A 46 -11.53 18.60 -8.24
C LYS A 46 -10.65 17.36 -8.22
N ALA A 47 -9.63 17.31 -9.08
CA ALA A 47 -8.68 16.19 -9.11
C ALA A 47 -7.87 16.07 -7.82
N LYS A 48 -7.41 17.20 -7.25
CA LYS A 48 -6.74 17.22 -5.94
C LYS A 48 -7.66 16.75 -4.83
N ALA A 49 -8.88 17.30 -4.74
CA ALA A 49 -9.87 16.91 -3.73
C ALA A 49 -10.20 15.41 -3.80
N LEU A 50 -10.43 14.87 -5.01
CA LEU A 50 -10.67 13.44 -5.21
C LEU A 50 -9.48 12.57 -4.76
N LYS A 51 -8.24 13.04 -4.93
CA LYS A 51 -7.05 12.33 -4.48
C LYS A 51 -6.92 12.36 -2.96
N GLU A 52 -7.20 13.51 -2.34
CA GLU A 52 -7.21 13.68 -0.89
C GLU A 52 -8.31 12.86 -0.23
N ASP A 53 -9.52 12.84 -0.79
CA ASP A 53 -10.62 12.01 -0.32
C ASP A 53 -10.29 10.53 -0.40
N LYS A 54 -9.69 10.07 -1.51
CA LYS A 54 -9.22 8.68 -1.63
C LYS A 54 -8.17 8.33 -0.57
N ALA A 55 -7.22 9.21 -0.32
CA ALA A 55 -6.21 9.01 0.72
C ALA A 55 -6.85 8.99 2.12
N ARG A 56 -7.82 9.87 2.36
CA ARG A 56 -8.54 9.94 3.63
C ARG A 56 -9.39 8.70 3.88
N ILE A 57 -10.10 8.20 2.87
CA ILE A 57 -10.86 6.95 2.95
C ILE A 57 -9.92 5.78 3.26
N GLN A 58 -8.76 5.69 2.60
CA GLN A 58 -7.78 4.64 2.89
C GLN A 58 -7.23 4.70 4.32
N VAL A 59 -6.97 5.90 4.85
CA VAL A 59 -6.54 6.06 6.24
C VAL A 59 -7.65 5.68 7.21
N GLN A 60 -8.89 6.12 6.96
CA GLN A 60 -10.05 5.77 7.79
C GLN A 60 -10.31 4.26 7.78
N ASP A 61 -10.24 3.61 6.62
CA ASP A 61 -10.38 2.15 6.52
C ASP A 61 -9.28 1.44 7.31
N ARG A 62 -8.03 1.91 7.22
CA ARG A 62 -6.93 1.32 7.99
C ARG A 62 -7.11 1.51 9.50
N ASP A 63 -7.53 2.69 9.93
CA ASP A 63 -7.77 2.98 11.34
C ASP A 63 -8.97 2.19 11.88
N PHE A 64 -10.01 2.01 11.08
CA PHE A 64 -11.15 1.13 11.38
C PHE A 64 -10.70 -0.33 11.53
N VAL A 65 -9.94 -0.87 10.57
CA VAL A 65 -9.42 -2.24 10.66
C VAL A 65 -8.58 -2.41 11.93
N ARG A 66 -7.69 -1.45 12.22
CA ARG A 66 -6.85 -1.50 13.42
C ARG A 66 -7.66 -1.45 14.71
N SER A 67 -8.69 -0.62 14.81
CA SER A 67 -9.50 -0.51 16.02
C SER A 67 -10.28 -1.79 16.30
N ILE A 68 -10.84 -2.41 15.26
CA ILE A 68 -11.56 -3.68 15.36
C ILE A 68 -10.61 -4.80 15.78
N LEU A 69 -9.43 -4.91 15.17
CA LEU A 69 -8.46 -5.95 15.51
C LEU A 69 -7.88 -5.77 16.93
N ALA A 70 -7.66 -4.53 17.37
CA ALA A 70 -7.22 -4.27 18.73
C ALA A 70 -8.25 -4.71 19.78
N GLY A 71 -9.55 -4.52 19.52
CA GLY A 71 -10.62 -5.01 20.38
C GLY A 71 -10.79 -6.53 20.37
N ALA A 72 -10.33 -7.17 19.29
CA ALA A 72 -10.38 -8.60 19.08
C ALA A 72 -9.06 -9.33 19.42
N ALA A 73 -8.08 -8.62 19.97
CA ALA A 73 -6.75 -9.18 20.26
C ALA A 73 -6.86 -10.40 21.19
N ARG A 74 -6.10 -11.46 20.88
CA ARG A 74 -6.10 -12.75 21.60
C ARG A 74 -7.43 -13.49 21.59
N GLN A 75 -8.34 -13.16 20.67
CA GLN A 75 -9.61 -13.87 20.52
C GLN A 75 -9.58 -14.76 19.30
N CYS A 76 -10.32 -15.87 19.41
CA CYS A 76 -10.56 -16.79 18.31
C CYS A 76 -12.01 -16.66 17.85
N PHE A 77 -12.21 -16.75 16.55
CA PHE A 77 -13.50 -16.61 15.90
C PHE A 77 -13.71 -17.75 14.91
N VAL A 78 -14.97 -18.13 14.71
CA VAL A 78 -15.36 -19.16 13.73
C VAL A 78 -16.42 -18.60 12.80
N ASP A 79 -16.29 -18.87 11.50
CA ASP A 79 -17.31 -18.54 10.51
C ASP A 79 -18.35 -19.65 10.32
N GLU A 80 -19.40 -19.35 9.56
CA GLU A 80 -20.46 -20.31 9.21
C GLU A 80 -19.96 -21.55 8.46
N LYS A 81 -18.77 -21.47 7.83
CA LYS A 81 -18.13 -22.57 7.11
C LYS A 81 -17.23 -23.41 8.03
N GLY A 82 -17.12 -23.03 9.31
CA GLY A 82 -16.26 -23.66 10.30
C GLY A 82 -14.80 -23.20 10.27
N ASN A 83 -14.43 -22.24 9.43
CA ASN A 83 -13.06 -21.71 9.38
C ASN A 83 -12.73 -20.98 10.67
N HIS A 84 -11.52 -21.21 11.18
CA HIS A 84 -11.05 -20.61 12.43
C HIS A 84 -10.18 -19.40 12.13
N PHE A 85 -10.41 -18.32 12.86
CA PHE A 85 -9.69 -17.06 12.76
C PHE A 85 -9.08 -16.75 14.13
N GLU A 86 -7.76 -16.69 14.20
CA GLU A 86 -7.03 -16.35 15.42
C GLU A 86 -6.40 -14.97 15.25
N VAL A 87 -6.72 -14.05 16.15
CA VAL A 87 -6.14 -12.70 16.16
C VAL A 87 -4.92 -12.71 17.07
N GLU A 88 -3.75 -12.31 16.53
CA GLU A 88 -2.52 -12.23 17.31
C GLU A 88 -2.63 -11.27 18.50
N SER A 89 -1.76 -11.45 19.48
CA SER A 89 -1.81 -10.75 20.77
C SER A 89 -1.68 -9.24 20.70
N ASP A 90 -1.15 -8.71 19.60
CA ASP A 90 -1.00 -7.28 19.32
C ASP A 90 -2.10 -6.74 18.37
N GLY A 91 -3.02 -7.59 17.90
CA GLY A 91 -4.02 -7.24 16.90
C GLY A 91 -3.43 -6.85 15.54
N SER A 92 -2.15 -7.16 15.28
CA SER A 92 -1.48 -6.76 14.04
C SER A 92 -1.73 -7.71 12.89
N SER A 93 -2.02 -8.98 13.19
CA SER A 93 -2.29 -9.99 12.18
C SER A 93 -3.35 -11.00 12.61
N VAL A 94 -3.98 -11.61 11.61
CA VAL A 94 -5.01 -12.63 11.78
C VAL A 94 -4.59 -13.87 11.02
N LEU A 95 -4.57 -15.01 11.70
CA LEU A 95 -4.35 -16.32 11.13
C LEU A 95 -5.70 -16.96 10.82
N VAL A 96 -5.82 -17.58 9.66
CA VAL A 96 -7.02 -18.31 9.23
C VAL A 96 -6.65 -19.73 8.97
N THR A 97 -7.36 -20.64 9.62
CA THR A 97 -7.28 -22.07 9.39
C THR A 97 -8.55 -22.52 8.69
N GLU A 98 -8.42 -22.88 7.42
CA GLU A 98 -9.50 -23.46 6.64
C GLU A 98 -9.70 -24.92 7.03
N VAL A 99 -10.91 -25.29 7.43
CA VAL A 99 -11.21 -26.66 7.89
C VAL A 99 -11.10 -27.68 6.75
N GLN A 100 -11.49 -27.29 5.54
CA GLN A 100 -11.48 -28.19 4.38
C GLN A 100 -10.06 -28.48 3.88
N SER A 101 -9.19 -27.48 3.90
CA SER A 101 -7.83 -27.56 3.36
C SER A 101 -6.80 -27.94 4.42
N ALA A 102 -7.14 -27.81 5.71
CA ALA A 102 -6.21 -27.84 6.84
C ALA A 102 -4.99 -26.88 6.68
N VAL A 103 -5.16 -25.83 5.87
CA VAL A 103 -4.14 -24.83 5.59
C VAL A 103 -4.35 -23.65 6.52
N THR A 104 -3.28 -23.25 7.20
CA THR A 104 -3.24 -22.02 8.00
C THR A 104 -2.49 -20.94 7.24
N SER A 105 -3.15 -19.80 7.02
CA SER A 105 -2.62 -18.65 6.27
C SER A 105 -2.82 -17.36 7.04
N ARG A 106 -1.92 -16.39 6.89
CA ARG A 106 -2.08 -15.05 7.47
C ARG A 106 -2.89 -14.17 6.52
N LEU A 107 -3.92 -13.50 7.04
CA LEU A 107 -4.67 -12.50 6.28
C LEU A 107 -3.82 -11.25 6.07
N VAL A 108 -3.85 -10.73 4.84
CA VAL A 108 -3.14 -9.53 4.43
C VAL A 108 -4.02 -8.67 3.52
N GLY A 109 -3.80 -7.36 3.53
CA GLY A 109 -4.46 -6.42 2.62
C GLY A 109 -5.99 -6.49 2.66
N THR A 110 -6.61 -6.73 1.51
CA THR A 110 -8.07 -6.70 1.32
C THR A 110 -8.80 -7.76 2.17
N SER A 111 -8.23 -8.96 2.32
CA SER A 111 -8.86 -10.04 3.11
C SER A 111 -8.90 -9.71 4.60
N LEU A 112 -7.90 -8.99 5.11
CA LEU A 112 -7.90 -8.49 6.49
C LEU A 112 -8.99 -7.44 6.72
N ALA A 113 -9.18 -6.53 5.75
CA ALA A 113 -10.23 -5.52 5.81
C ALA A 113 -11.64 -6.12 5.70
N GLU A 114 -11.81 -7.20 4.92
CA GLU A 114 -13.05 -7.95 4.87
C GLU A 114 -13.36 -8.66 6.19
N PHE A 115 -12.36 -9.31 6.80
CA PHE A 115 -12.49 -9.90 8.13
C PHE A 115 -12.94 -8.87 9.17
N ALA A 116 -12.29 -7.70 9.24
CA ALA A 116 -12.67 -6.66 10.20
C ALA A 116 -14.11 -6.18 9.99
N ARG A 117 -14.57 -6.01 8.73
CA ARG A 117 -15.95 -5.63 8.43
C ARG A 117 -16.95 -6.71 8.85
N ARG A 118 -16.66 -7.97 8.57
CA ARG A 118 -17.51 -9.11 8.97
C ARG A 118 -17.53 -9.30 10.49
N LEU A 119 -16.42 -9.02 11.16
CA LEU A 119 -16.33 -9.06 12.61
C LEU A 119 -17.17 -7.97 13.26
N HIS A 120 -17.07 -6.74 12.74
CA HIS A 120 -17.92 -5.63 13.18
C HIS A 120 -19.42 -5.90 12.92
N ALA A 121 -19.75 -6.59 11.83
CA ALA A 121 -21.12 -6.99 11.51
C ALA A 121 -21.64 -8.17 12.35
N GLY A 122 -20.82 -8.77 13.22
CA GLY A 122 -21.22 -9.91 14.06
C GLY A 122 -21.33 -11.24 13.31
N ALA A 123 -20.72 -11.36 12.13
CA ALA A 123 -20.79 -12.56 11.29
C ALA A 123 -19.88 -13.71 11.76
N TYR A 124 -19.19 -13.55 12.90
CA TYR A 124 -18.35 -14.58 13.48
C TYR A 124 -18.79 -14.91 14.90
N GLN A 125 -18.76 -16.19 15.23
CA GLN A 125 -18.98 -16.66 16.59
C GLN A 125 -17.65 -16.70 17.33
N LYS A 126 -17.63 -16.18 18.57
CA LYS A 126 -16.46 -16.24 19.42
C LYS A 126 -16.23 -17.68 19.86
N ALA A 127 -15.02 -18.20 19.64
CA ALA A 127 -14.60 -19.52 20.11
C ALA A 127 -13.68 -19.35 21.32
N GLU A 128 -13.97 -20.07 22.41
CA GLU A 128 -13.27 -19.93 23.68
C GLU A 128 -11.86 -20.53 23.66
N VAL A 129 -11.64 -21.60 22.89
CA VAL A 129 -10.31 -22.22 22.74
C VAL A 129 -10.24 -22.93 21.38
N TYR A 130 -9.44 -22.40 20.46
CA TYR A 130 -8.87 -23.21 19.39
C TYR A 130 -7.39 -23.39 19.68
N ALA A 131 -7.00 -24.58 20.14
CA ALA A 131 -5.60 -24.96 20.19
C ALA A 131 -5.16 -25.24 18.75
N ALA A 132 -4.70 -24.20 18.05
CA ALA A 132 -4.13 -24.35 16.72
C ALA A 132 -3.05 -25.45 16.76
N PRO A 133 -3.03 -26.39 15.79
CA PRO A 133 -1.93 -27.35 15.72
C PRO A 133 -0.64 -26.55 15.57
N GLN A 134 0.22 -26.67 16.58
CA GLN A 134 1.42 -25.88 16.81
C GLN A 134 2.52 -26.23 15.79
N ARG A 135 2.27 -26.06 14.49
CA ARG A 135 3.13 -26.52 13.39
C ARG A 135 2.96 -25.69 12.11
N ALA A 136 3.20 -24.38 12.13
CA ALA A 136 3.32 -23.60 10.88
C ALA A 136 4.35 -22.45 10.88
N SER A 137 4.77 -21.91 12.03
CA SER A 137 5.78 -20.83 12.04
C SER A 137 7.13 -21.26 11.46
N GLY A 138 7.51 -22.54 11.61
CA GLY A 138 8.79 -23.03 11.10
C GLY A 138 8.86 -23.20 9.57
N ARG A 139 7.74 -23.20 8.83
CA ARG A 139 7.74 -23.49 7.37
C ARG A 139 7.83 -22.21 6.53
N LEU A 140 7.25 -21.12 7.00
CA LEU A 140 7.31 -19.81 6.33
C LEU A 140 8.70 -19.17 6.47
N GLU A 141 9.37 -19.31 7.62
CA GLU A 141 10.76 -18.85 7.78
C GLU A 141 11.74 -19.63 6.90
N LYS A 142 11.51 -20.93 6.71
CA LYS A 142 12.34 -21.76 5.82
C LYS A 142 12.20 -21.33 4.37
N ARG A 143 10.98 -21.11 3.86
CA ARG A 143 10.76 -20.62 2.48
C ARG A 143 11.30 -19.20 2.27
N GLY A 144 11.21 -18.31 3.27
CA GLY A 144 11.77 -16.96 3.19
C GLY A 144 13.31 -16.96 3.09
N LYS A 145 13.97 -17.80 3.90
CA LYS A 145 15.43 -18.00 3.85
C LYS A 145 15.87 -18.65 2.54
N GLU A 146 15.09 -19.60 2.02
CA GLU A 146 15.35 -20.29 0.76
C GLU A 146 15.15 -19.37 -0.47
N ALA A 147 14.11 -18.51 -0.44
CA ALA A 147 13.91 -17.47 -1.45
C ALA A 147 15.01 -16.39 -1.42
N ALA A 148 15.47 -16.00 -0.22
CA ALA A 148 16.59 -15.06 -0.08
C ALA A 148 17.92 -15.69 -0.56
N SER A 149 18.12 -16.99 -0.31
CA SER A 149 19.30 -17.73 -0.79
C SER A 149 19.31 -17.87 -2.31
N THR A 150 18.18 -18.19 -2.93
CA THR A 150 18.06 -18.30 -4.40
C THR A 150 18.24 -16.95 -5.09
N LEU A 151 17.71 -15.85 -4.53
CA LEU A 151 17.95 -14.49 -5.04
C LEU A 151 19.42 -14.06 -4.88
N SER A 152 20.07 -14.41 -3.77
CA SER A 152 21.49 -14.14 -3.58
C SER A 152 22.36 -14.91 -4.59
N ALA A 153 22.07 -16.20 -4.81
CA ALA A 153 22.74 -17.04 -5.79
C ALA A 153 22.57 -16.52 -7.23
N LEU A 154 21.35 -16.11 -7.60
CA LEU A 154 21.08 -15.52 -8.92
C LEU A 154 21.83 -14.18 -9.11
N ARG A 155 21.91 -13.37 -8.04
CA ARG A 155 22.64 -12.09 -8.07
C ARG A 155 24.16 -12.28 -8.18
N ALA A 156 24.71 -13.35 -7.58
CA ALA A 156 26.11 -13.71 -7.74
C ALA A 156 26.42 -14.16 -9.18
N MET A 157 25.60 -15.05 -9.76
CA MET A 157 25.75 -15.49 -11.15
C MET A 157 25.70 -14.32 -12.15
N LEU A 158 24.78 -13.37 -11.97
CA LEU A 158 24.69 -12.21 -12.87
C LEU A 158 25.88 -11.26 -12.73
N ARG A 159 26.55 -11.23 -11.58
CA ARG A 159 27.75 -10.42 -11.36
C ARG A 159 28.97 -11.05 -12.05
N ASP A 160 29.17 -12.36 -11.90
CA ASP A 160 30.25 -13.08 -12.58
C ASP A 160 30.12 -13.05 -14.09
N ARG A 161 28.90 -13.20 -14.61
CA ARG A 161 28.64 -13.12 -16.06
C ARG A 161 28.96 -11.72 -16.61
N ARG A 162 28.77 -10.67 -15.82
CA ARG A 162 29.10 -9.29 -16.20
C ARG A 162 30.60 -9.03 -16.16
N SER A 163 31.32 -9.59 -15.18
CA SER A 163 32.79 -9.54 -15.12
C SER A 163 33.44 -10.31 -16.28
N ALA A 164 32.91 -11.48 -16.64
CA ALA A 164 33.39 -12.25 -17.79
C ALA A 164 33.18 -11.52 -19.13
N ASN A 165 32.05 -10.81 -19.29
CA ASN A 165 31.78 -10.04 -20.51
C ASN A 165 32.64 -8.77 -20.63
N ALA A 166 32.98 -8.14 -19.50
CA ALA A 166 33.90 -7.00 -19.47
C ALA A 166 35.33 -7.40 -19.89
N ALA A 167 35.82 -8.56 -19.43
CA ALA A 167 37.14 -9.08 -19.80
C ALA A 167 37.23 -9.47 -21.29
N ASN A 168 36.12 -9.95 -21.87
CA ASN A 168 36.06 -10.32 -23.29
C ASN A 168 36.01 -9.09 -24.23
N THR A 169 35.52 -7.95 -23.75
CA THR A 169 35.47 -6.69 -24.52
C THR A 169 36.85 -6.04 -24.63
N THR A 170 37.69 -6.13 -23.59
CA THR A 170 39.07 -5.63 -23.62
C THR A 170 39.98 -6.44 -24.55
N ASN A 171 39.77 -7.75 -24.68
CA ASN A 171 40.58 -8.58 -25.58
C ASN A 171 40.27 -8.35 -27.07
N ASN A 172 39.04 -7.97 -27.42
CA ASN A 172 38.67 -7.68 -28.81
C ASN A 172 39.12 -6.29 -29.29
N ALA A 173 39.38 -5.35 -28.36
CA ALA A 173 39.87 -4.01 -28.70
C ALA A 173 41.37 -3.96 -29.04
N HIS A 174 42.13 -5.03 -28.77
CA HIS A 174 43.56 -5.12 -29.10
C HIS A 174 43.85 -5.84 -30.43
N ALA A 175 42.82 -6.32 -31.14
CA ALA A 175 42.96 -7.03 -32.42
C ALA A 175 42.66 -6.16 -33.66
N MET A 176 42.46 -4.84 -33.49
CA MET A 176 42.26 -3.88 -34.60
C MET A 176 43.16 -2.64 -34.47
N ALA A 177 44.45 -2.85 -34.19
CA ALA A 177 45.49 -1.84 -34.36
C ALA A 177 46.59 -2.39 -35.27
#